data_AF-A0A661D996-F1
#
_entry.id   AF-A0A661D996-F1
#
_cell.length_a   1.000
_cell.length_b   1.000
_cell.length_c   1.000
_cell.angle_alpha   90.00
_cell.angle_beta   90.00
_cell.angle_gamma   90.00
#
_symmetry.space_group_name_H-M   'P 1'
#
loop_
_entity.id
_entity.type
_entity.pdbx_description
1 polymer ?
#
loop_
_entity_poly.entity_id
_entity_poly.type
_entity_poly.pdbx_seq_one_letter_code
_entity_poly.pdbx_strand_id
1 'polypeptide(L)'
;MMTLIDPNNTQAILIGASEFDFANEGFQNLPNVKSNLVEFRRLLIEMVGIDKNQICMMLDRDNVTEITSEIIGIIPNVLDTIIVYYAGHGIYRSQNFYLATKKTRPEEPEYTGAMPSKRLVDLVIKKARVKNLIFIIDCCFSAMAKEGVDSRGKNVFFMTAAPSNQAAKDESPENAYYTAFTHELLVILKQGIKNAGEILTLQDIINHLNKQLTDKDLPEPQSSAHGSPDKLGICKNPAYQNISLTPGTSGVGKTGLMSQNDKDKSSETQLEPLLFLLPNRERQKHQLRTTIQNYQGQWQHPLLCFIYGDNSEYGEFVRCLLEGFLPTDNVLSKYFGAGIFNREIRVDEFQTVEKLHQDILWFLESETNTAAKKEAIANKLAREQQPIIFSIRIFTEDLADWQDKKTIIDGFIEFWADWPKMIAQRHPFLVFLSFNYKDEKFSFVKK
;
A
#
# COMPACT_ATOMS: atom_id res chain seq x y z
N MET A 1 3.92 -2.49 34.69
CA MET A 1 4.23 -1.29 33.91
C MET A 1 4.39 -1.77 32.46
N MET A 2 3.58 -1.27 31.53
CA MET A 2 3.75 -1.61 30.11
C MET A 2 4.98 -0.87 29.60
N THR A 3 5.90 -1.58 28.95
CA THR A 3 7.11 -1.00 28.36
C THR A 3 6.85 -0.82 26.87
N LEU A 4 6.96 0.40 26.38
CA LEU A 4 6.97 0.71 24.95
C LEU A 4 8.37 0.39 24.39
N ILE A 5 8.45 -0.11 23.16
CA ILE A 5 9.74 -0.21 22.46
C ILE A 5 10.40 1.17 22.33
N ASP A 6 11.72 1.20 22.26
CA ASP A 6 12.45 2.43 21.91
C ASP A 6 12.64 2.49 20.39
N PRO A 7 11.90 3.36 19.67
CA PRO A 7 11.94 3.38 18.22
C PRO A 7 13.32 3.76 17.66
N ASN A 8 14.09 4.59 18.37
CA ASN A 8 15.45 5.00 17.96
C ASN A 8 16.49 3.87 18.12
N ASN A 9 16.12 2.79 18.81
CA ASN A 9 16.97 1.64 19.08
C ASN A 9 16.35 0.34 18.55
N THR A 10 15.30 0.47 17.74
CA THR A 10 14.58 -0.64 17.11
C THR A 10 14.99 -0.76 15.65
N GLN A 11 15.26 -1.98 15.20
CA GLN A 11 15.52 -2.28 13.79
C GLN A 11 14.35 -3.06 13.21
N ALA A 12 13.80 -2.59 12.10
CA ALA A 12 12.87 -3.35 11.28
C ALA A 12 13.59 -3.97 10.08
N ILE A 13 13.23 -5.21 9.78
CA ILE A 13 13.73 -6.02 8.67
C ILE A 13 12.50 -6.52 7.92
N LEU A 14 12.22 -5.95 6.75
CA LEU A 14 11.05 -6.26 5.95
C LEU A 14 11.48 -7.07 4.72
N ILE A 15 11.01 -8.30 4.61
CA ILE A 15 11.36 -9.24 3.54
C ILE A 15 10.10 -9.51 2.72
N GLY A 16 10.18 -9.39 1.40
CA GLY A 16 9.07 -9.60 0.49
C GLY A 16 9.49 -10.43 -0.71
N ALA A 17 8.68 -11.41 -1.08
CA ALA A 17 8.76 -12.11 -2.36
C ALA A 17 7.42 -11.91 -3.11
N SER A 18 7.45 -11.00 -4.08
CA SER A 18 6.32 -10.59 -4.93
C SER A 18 6.43 -11.16 -6.34
N GLU A 19 7.64 -11.39 -6.83
CA GLU A 19 7.93 -11.98 -8.14
C GLU A 19 8.61 -13.34 -8.01
N PHE A 20 8.25 -14.27 -8.88
CA PHE A 20 8.85 -15.60 -8.93
C PHE A 20 9.27 -15.96 -10.36
N ASP A 21 10.52 -16.36 -10.54
CA ASP A 21 11.05 -16.77 -11.86
C ASP A 21 10.32 -18.01 -12.41
N PHE A 22 9.75 -18.82 -11.50
CA PHE A 22 9.03 -20.06 -11.82
C PHE A 22 7.52 -19.92 -11.60
N ALA A 23 6.96 -18.73 -11.92
CA ALA A 23 5.58 -18.43 -11.57
C ALA A 23 4.53 -19.40 -12.20
N ASN A 24 4.88 -20.01 -13.34
CA ASN A 24 4.02 -20.98 -14.03
C ASN A 24 4.12 -22.41 -13.45
N GLU A 25 4.97 -22.64 -12.44
CA GLU A 25 5.24 -23.96 -11.86
C GLU A 25 4.62 -24.13 -10.46
N GLY A 26 3.60 -23.33 -10.10
CA GLY A 26 2.89 -23.44 -8.83
C GLY A 26 3.04 -22.24 -7.89
N PHE A 27 3.69 -21.14 -8.31
CA PHE A 27 3.69 -19.85 -7.61
C PHE A 27 3.09 -18.75 -8.45
N GLN A 28 1.90 -18.27 -8.11
CA GLN A 28 1.47 -17.01 -8.71
C GLN A 28 2.32 -15.84 -8.16
N ASN A 29 2.61 -14.85 -9.00
CA ASN A 29 3.18 -13.60 -8.51
C ASN A 29 2.22 -12.94 -7.52
N LEU A 30 2.77 -12.34 -6.48
CA LEU A 30 2.04 -11.72 -5.38
C LEU A 30 2.34 -10.20 -5.37
N PRO A 31 1.82 -9.43 -6.35
CA PRO A 31 2.14 -8.00 -6.46
C PRO A 31 1.74 -7.19 -5.21
N ASN A 32 0.75 -7.67 -4.46
CA ASN A 32 0.33 -7.11 -3.18
C ASN A 32 1.42 -7.13 -2.10
N VAL A 33 2.41 -8.04 -2.18
CA VAL A 33 3.54 -8.11 -1.24
C VAL A 33 4.42 -6.85 -1.33
N LYS A 34 4.67 -6.34 -2.53
CA LYS A 34 5.42 -5.09 -2.69
C LYS A 34 4.70 -3.94 -1.99
N SER A 35 3.39 -3.84 -2.20
CA SER A 35 2.52 -2.87 -1.55
C SER A 35 2.52 -2.98 -0.03
N ASN A 36 2.45 -4.20 0.51
CA ASN A 36 2.57 -4.48 1.94
C ASN A 36 3.83 -3.86 2.54
N LEU A 37 4.99 -4.13 1.93
CA LEU A 37 6.29 -3.69 2.45
C LEU A 37 6.39 -2.16 2.47
N VAL A 38 5.97 -1.50 1.39
CA VAL A 38 6.01 -0.04 1.28
C VAL A 38 5.16 0.63 2.34
N GLU A 39 3.90 0.20 2.49
CA GLU A 39 2.98 0.82 3.45
C GLU A 39 3.34 0.47 4.89
N PHE A 40 3.81 -0.76 5.15
CA PHE A 40 4.24 -1.14 6.48
C PHE A 40 5.48 -0.35 6.91
N ARG A 41 6.46 -0.16 6.00
CA ARG A 41 7.60 0.74 6.22
C ARG A 41 7.14 2.15 6.58
N ARG A 42 6.18 2.71 5.84
CA ARG A 42 5.64 4.05 6.09
C ARG A 42 5.02 4.14 7.49
N LEU A 43 4.21 3.18 7.91
CA LEU A 43 3.58 3.18 9.24
C LEU A 43 4.57 2.92 10.38
N LEU A 44 5.63 2.12 10.16
CA LEU A 44 6.71 1.98 11.13
C LEU A 44 7.45 3.31 11.36
N ILE A 45 7.57 4.16 10.34
CA ILE A 45 8.14 5.51 10.49
C ILE A 45 7.14 6.42 11.20
N GLU A 46 5.91 6.52 10.70
CA GLU A 46 4.96 7.55 11.15
C GLU A 46 4.31 7.24 12.49
N MET A 47 3.90 5.99 12.70
CA MET A 47 3.09 5.58 13.85
C MET A 47 3.94 5.00 14.97
N VAL A 48 4.98 4.26 14.61
CA VAL A 48 5.92 3.65 15.57
C VAL A 48 7.09 4.58 15.87
N GLY A 49 7.51 5.43 14.92
CA GLY A 49 8.60 6.38 15.10
C GLY A 49 9.99 5.83 14.81
N ILE A 50 10.11 4.68 14.16
CA ILE A 50 11.40 4.07 13.83
C ILE A 50 12.10 4.93 12.77
N ASP A 51 13.39 5.22 12.98
CA ASP A 51 14.15 5.99 11.99
C ASP A 51 14.21 5.25 10.66
N LYS A 52 14.05 5.97 9.55
CA LYS A 52 14.02 5.39 8.21
C LYS A 52 15.27 4.58 7.85
N ASN A 53 16.41 4.88 8.47
CA ASN A 53 17.69 4.18 8.28
C ASN A 53 17.78 2.90 9.12
N GLN A 54 16.88 2.72 10.10
CA GLN A 54 16.71 1.50 10.90
C GLN A 54 15.62 0.58 10.33
N ILE A 55 15.23 0.80 9.07
CA ILE A 55 14.32 -0.08 8.34
C ILE A 55 15.04 -0.59 7.10
N CYS A 56 15.41 -1.87 7.12
CA CYS A 56 15.98 -2.58 5.98
C CYS A 56 14.86 -3.30 5.23
N MET A 57 14.74 -3.04 3.92
CA MET A 57 13.71 -3.62 3.07
C MET A 57 14.37 -4.46 1.98
N MET A 58 14.02 -5.74 1.93
CA MET A 58 14.53 -6.75 1.00
C MET A 58 13.37 -7.29 0.18
N LEU A 59 13.17 -6.73 -1.02
CA LEU A 59 12.16 -7.18 -1.96
C LEU A 59 12.80 -8.04 -3.05
N ASP A 60 12.18 -9.18 -3.37
CA ASP A 60 12.51 -10.05 -4.50
C ASP A 60 13.99 -10.46 -4.57
N ARG A 61 14.59 -10.71 -3.40
CA ARG A 61 15.92 -11.31 -3.31
C ARG A 61 15.94 -12.66 -3.99
N ASP A 62 17.01 -12.95 -4.71
CA ASP A 62 17.11 -14.17 -5.51
C ASP A 62 17.08 -15.42 -4.62
N ASN A 63 17.73 -15.35 -3.46
CA ASN A 63 17.93 -16.51 -2.62
C ASN A 63 18.20 -16.16 -1.14
N VAL A 64 18.11 -17.21 -0.32
CA VAL A 64 18.40 -17.23 1.12
C VAL A 64 19.74 -16.58 1.52
N THR A 65 20.77 -16.65 0.67
CA THR A 65 22.13 -16.18 1.02
C THR A 65 22.20 -14.66 1.02
N GLU A 66 21.54 -13.99 0.09
CA GLU A 66 21.43 -12.53 0.05
C GLU A 66 20.75 -12.00 1.30
N ILE A 67 19.58 -12.57 1.62
CA ILE A 67 18.81 -12.22 2.82
C ILE A 67 19.66 -12.43 4.09
N THR A 68 20.30 -13.60 4.20
CA THR A 68 21.14 -13.92 5.37
C THR A 68 22.30 -12.94 5.53
N SER A 69 22.97 -12.59 4.44
CA SER A 69 24.15 -11.72 4.47
C SER A 69 23.80 -10.31 4.93
N GLU A 70 22.68 -9.77 4.43
CA GLU A 70 22.19 -8.45 4.83
C GLU A 70 21.76 -8.42 6.30
N ILE A 71 21.02 -9.44 6.75
CA ILE A 71 20.62 -9.60 8.16
C ILE A 71 21.84 -9.65 9.10
N ILE A 72 22.90 -10.36 8.72
CA ILE A 72 24.14 -10.45 9.52
C ILE A 72 24.81 -9.08 9.68
N GLY A 73 24.73 -8.22 8.67
CA GLY A 73 25.33 -6.88 8.70
C GLY A 73 24.63 -5.91 9.64
N ILE A 74 23.30 -6.03 9.77
CA ILE A 74 22.47 -5.04 10.50
C ILE A 74 22.23 -5.41 11.97
N ILE A 75 21.95 -6.68 12.27
CA ILE A 75 21.48 -7.12 13.60
C ILE A 75 22.43 -6.83 14.77
N PRO A 76 23.76 -6.95 14.65
CA PRO A 76 24.67 -6.79 15.79
C PRO A 76 24.67 -5.41 16.46
N ASN A 77 24.16 -4.38 15.77
CA ASN A 77 24.19 -2.98 16.20
C ASN A 77 22.87 -2.51 16.83
N VAL A 78 21.87 -3.37 16.92
CA VAL A 78 20.54 -3.03 17.45
C VAL A 78 20.55 -3.09 18.97
N LEU A 79 19.89 -2.13 19.63
CA LEU A 79 19.99 -1.94 21.07
C LEU A 79 18.72 -2.29 21.86
N ASP A 80 17.52 -2.19 21.27
CA ASP A 80 16.26 -2.45 21.98
C ASP A 80 15.46 -3.64 21.41
N THR A 81 14.99 -3.52 20.17
CA THR A 81 14.04 -4.47 19.58
C THR A 81 14.38 -4.76 18.12
N ILE A 82 14.17 -6.00 17.67
CA ILE A 82 14.22 -6.35 16.24
C ILE A 82 12.83 -6.83 15.81
N ILE A 83 12.30 -6.21 14.75
CA ILE A 83 11.06 -6.60 14.08
C ILE A 83 11.44 -7.22 12.74
N VAL A 84 11.09 -8.49 12.55
CA VAL A 84 11.25 -9.20 11.28
C VAL A 84 9.87 -9.42 10.68
N TYR A 85 9.66 -8.89 9.50
CA TYR A 85 8.44 -9.10 8.71
C TYR A 85 8.79 -9.88 7.44
N TYR A 86 8.01 -10.90 7.13
CA TYR A 86 8.08 -11.60 5.86
C TYR A 86 6.70 -11.66 5.22
N ALA A 87 6.63 -11.39 3.91
CA ALA A 87 5.44 -11.66 3.10
C ALA A 87 5.79 -12.33 1.77
N GLY A 88 5.00 -13.33 1.38
CA GLY A 88 5.21 -14.10 0.15
C GLY A 88 4.67 -15.51 0.25
N HIS A 89 5.14 -16.42 -0.60
CA HIS A 89 4.76 -17.83 -0.53
C HIS A 89 5.44 -18.55 0.64
N GLY A 90 4.70 -19.45 1.27
CA GLY A 90 5.20 -20.38 2.28
C GLY A 90 5.03 -21.82 1.79
N ILE A 91 6.04 -22.64 2.02
CA ILE A 91 6.12 -24.01 1.47
C ILE A 91 6.40 -24.98 2.59
N TYR A 92 5.52 -25.96 2.77
CA TYR A 92 5.74 -27.06 3.69
C TYR A 92 6.20 -28.30 2.93
N ARG A 93 7.45 -28.73 3.15
CA ARG A 93 8.06 -29.89 2.47
C ARG A 93 9.00 -30.62 3.42
N SER A 94 8.92 -31.96 3.44
CA SER A 94 9.85 -32.80 4.23
C SER A 94 9.96 -32.38 5.70
N GLN A 95 8.82 -32.10 6.35
CA GLN A 95 8.72 -31.63 7.75
C GLN A 95 9.36 -30.26 8.04
N ASN A 96 9.74 -29.52 7.01
CA ASN A 96 10.32 -28.20 7.11
C ASN A 96 9.40 -27.16 6.47
N PHE A 97 9.41 -25.96 7.06
CA PHE A 97 8.71 -24.81 6.51
C PHE A 97 9.72 -23.86 5.87
N TYR A 98 9.47 -23.49 4.62
CA TYR A 98 10.31 -22.62 3.82
C TYR A 98 9.55 -21.34 3.44
N LEU A 99 10.24 -20.22 3.54
CA LEU A 99 9.83 -18.92 3.04
C LEU A 99 10.42 -18.77 1.63
N ALA A 100 9.57 -18.64 0.63
CA ALA A 100 9.99 -18.53 -0.76
C ALA A 100 10.82 -17.24 -1.01
N THR A 101 11.68 -17.33 -2.00
CA THR A 101 12.46 -16.24 -2.59
C THR A 101 12.21 -16.23 -4.10
N LYS A 102 12.69 -15.22 -4.81
CA LYS A 102 12.40 -15.04 -6.25
C LYS A 102 12.73 -16.28 -7.09
N LYS A 103 13.82 -17.00 -6.77
CA LYS A 103 14.27 -18.18 -7.53
C LYS A 103 13.81 -19.52 -6.95
N THR A 104 12.92 -19.51 -5.96
CA THR A 104 12.43 -20.76 -5.37
C THR A 104 11.56 -21.54 -6.35
N ARG A 105 11.84 -22.84 -6.51
CA ARG A 105 10.93 -23.79 -7.16
C ARG A 105 10.10 -24.52 -6.10
N PRO A 106 8.77 -24.57 -6.21
CA PRO A 106 7.90 -25.18 -5.19
C PRO A 106 8.20 -26.65 -4.86
N GLU A 107 8.62 -27.44 -5.85
CA GLU A 107 8.87 -28.88 -5.66
C GLU A 107 10.21 -29.19 -4.98
N GLU A 108 11.18 -28.27 -5.08
CA GLU A 108 12.54 -28.44 -4.58
C GLU A 108 13.02 -27.19 -3.81
N PRO A 109 12.27 -26.73 -2.80
CA PRO A 109 12.55 -25.45 -2.13
C PRO A 109 13.90 -25.45 -1.40
N GLU A 110 14.30 -26.62 -0.88
CA GLU A 110 15.58 -26.82 -0.18
C GLU A 110 16.80 -26.54 -1.08
N TYR A 111 16.68 -26.84 -2.38
CA TYR A 111 17.79 -26.74 -3.34
C TYR A 111 17.74 -25.46 -4.19
N THR A 112 16.63 -24.73 -4.18
CA THR A 112 16.38 -23.62 -5.10
C THR A 112 16.31 -22.26 -4.41
N GLY A 113 16.91 -22.15 -3.23
CA GLY A 113 17.16 -20.85 -2.59
C GLY A 113 16.04 -20.33 -1.69
N ALA A 114 15.04 -21.15 -1.36
CA ALA A 114 14.07 -20.82 -0.32
C ALA A 114 14.78 -20.71 1.05
N MET A 115 14.23 -19.89 1.94
CA MET A 115 14.74 -19.70 3.30
C MET A 115 13.98 -20.64 4.26
N PRO A 116 14.63 -21.65 4.88
CA PRO A 116 14.01 -22.37 5.98
C PRO A 116 13.63 -21.40 7.10
N SER A 117 12.38 -21.39 7.54
CA SER A 117 11.89 -20.42 8.54
C SER A 117 12.67 -20.52 9.85
N LYS A 118 12.98 -21.75 10.29
CA LYS A 118 13.84 -22.02 11.45
C LYS A 118 15.22 -21.41 11.29
N ARG A 119 15.81 -21.43 10.09
CA ARG A 119 17.12 -20.84 9.82
C ARG A 119 17.10 -19.32 10.01
N LEU A 120 16.05 -18.65 9.55
CA LEU A 120 15.85 -17.21 9.78
C LEU A 120 15.75 -16.89 11.28
N VAL A 121 14.90 -17.62 12.00
CA VAL A 121 14.70 -17.43 13.45
C VAL A 121 16.00 -17.67 14.22
N ASP A 122 16.66 -18.80 13.98
CA ASP A 122 17.93 -19.16 14.61
C ASP A 122 19.00 -18.10 14.34
N LEU A 123 19.09 -17.62 13.10
CA LEU A 123 20.04 -16.58 12.71
C LEU A 123 19.84 -15.32 13.56
N VAL A 124 18.60 -14.81 13.60
CA VAL A 124 18.24 -13.60 14.32
C VAL A 124 18.49 -13.78 15.82
N ILE A 125 18.02 -14.87 16.44
CA ILE A 125 18.22 -15.16 17.87
C ILE A 125 19.72 -15.27 18.21
N LYS A 126 20.51 -15.95 17.38
CA LYS A 126 21.95 -16.17 17.61
C LYS A 126 22.77 -14.88 17.49
N LYS A 127 22.41 -13.99 16.55
CA LYS A 127 23.18 -12.78 16.25
C LYS A 127 22.71 -11.56 17.04
N ALA A 128 21.44 -11.50 17.40
CA ALA A 128 20.87 -10.37 18.13
C ALA A 128 21.44 -10.28 19.55
N ARG A 129 21.86 -9.08 19.93
CA ARG A 129 22.24 -8.75 21.32
C ARG A 129 21.07 -8.23 22.15
N VAL A 130 19.96 -7.89 21.48
CA VAL A 130 18.75 -7.36 22.11
C VAL A 130 17.93 -8.43 22.83
N LYS A 131 17.02 -7.98 23.70
CA LYS A 131 16.11 -8.85 24.45
C LYS A 131 14.81 -9.14 23.69
N ASN A 132 14.29 -8.20 22.91
CA ASN A 132 12.97 -8.32 22.28
C ASN A 132 13.10 -8.62 20.78
N LEU A 133 12.51 -9.73 20.34
CA LEU A 133 12.48 -10.16 18.95
C LEU A 133 11.02 -10.42 18.55
N ILE A 134 10.59 -9.80 17.46
CA ILE A 134 9.21 -9.89 16.95
C ILE A 134 9.30 -10.42 15.53
N PHE A 135 8.58 -11.50 15.24
CA PHE A 135 8.48 -12.11 13.92
C PHE A 135 7.03 -12.04 13.46
N ILE A 136 6.79 -11.38 12.33
CA ILE A 136 5.47 -11.24 11.70
C ILE A 136 5.56 -11.89 10.32
N ILE A 137 4.83 -12.98 10.11
CA ILE A 137 4.98 -13.85 8.95
C ILE A 137 3.66 -13.97 8.20
N ASP A 138 3.57 -13.29 7.06
CA ASP A 138 2.40 -13.24 6.20
C ASP A 138 2.56 -14.15 4.98
N CYS A 139 2.23 -15.43 5.15
CA CYS A 139 2.28 -16.42 4.07
C CYS A 139 1.37 -17.61 4.34
N CYS A 140 1.08 -18.36 3.28
CA CYS A 140 0.36 -19.63 3.35
C CYS A 140 1.17 -20.66 4.16
N PHE A 141 0.51 -21.47 4.99
CA PHE A 141 1.14 -22.50 5.83
C PHE A 141 2.15 -21.98 6.85
N SER A 142 1.85 -20.88 7.53
CA SER A 142 2.76 -20.24 8.49
C SER A 142 2.94 -21.01 9.82
N ALA A 143 3.22 -22.31 9.71
CA ALA A 143 3.85 -23.14 10.72
C ALA A 143 5.28 -22.65 10.95
N MET A 144 5.43 -21.53 11.66
CA MET A 144 6.67 -21.29 12.38
C MET A 144 6.89 -22.49 13.29
N ALA A 145 8.14 -22.94 13.44
CA ALA A 145 8.50 -23.97 14.40
C ALA A 145 8.22 -23.44 15.81
N LYS A 146 6.96 -23.42 16.23
CA LYS A 146 6.53 -23.09 17.60
C LYS A 146 7.17 -24.06 18.59
N GLU A 147 7.53 -25.26 18.12
CA GLU A 147 8.22 -26.31 18.85
C GLU A 147 9.74 -26.19 18.69
N GLY A 148 10.45 -26.09 19.81
CA GLY A 148 11.92 -26.20 19.85
C GLY A 148 12.70 -24.92 19.46
N VAL A 149 12.10 -23.73 19.62
CA VAL A 149 12.86 -22.46 19.60
C VAL A 149 13.66 -22.36 20.91
N ASP A 150 14.98 -22.43 20.79
CA ASP A 150 15.89 -22.03 21.87
C ASP A 150 15.95 -20.50 21.89
N SER A 151 15.16 -19.86 22.74
CA SER A 151 15.10 -18.40 22.85
C SER A 151 16.37 -17.78 23.42
N ARG A 152 17.28 -18.57 24.01
CA ARG A 152 18.51 -18.10 24.66
C ARG A 152 18.28 -16.97 25.66
N GLY A 153 17.17 -17.05 26.40
CA GLY A 153 16.77 -16.05 27.39
C GLY A 153 16.19 -14.75 26.82
N LYS A 154 15.92 -14.69 25.52
CA LYS A 154 15.27 -13.57 24.85
C LYS A 154 13.75 -13.67 24.92
N ASN A 155 13.09 -12.52 24.86
CA ASN A 155 11.67 -12.42 24.60
C ASN A 155 11.44 -12.56 23.09
N VAL A 156 10.71 -13.60 22.67
CA VAL A 156 10.43 -13.86 21.25
C VAL A 156 8.94 -13.95 21.03
N PHE A 157 8.42 -13.11 20.13
CA PHE A 157 7.01 -13.13 19.73
C PHE A 157 6.91 -13.53 18.27
N PHE A 158 6.00 -14.45 17.97
CA PHE A 158 5.62 -14.83 16.62
C PHE A 158 4.18 -14.43 16.38
N MET A 159 3.92 -13.86 15.21
CA MET A 159 2.60 -13.57 14.66
C MET A 159 2.57 -14.09 13.24
N THR A 160 1.54 -14.84 12.88
CA THR A 160 1.46 -15.47 11.55
C THR A 160 0.08 -15.36 10.96
N ALA A 161 -0.02 -15.18 9.64
CA ALA A 161 -1.28 -14.90 8.94
C ALA A 161 -2.27 -16.08 8.92
N ALA A 162 -1.81 -17.32 8.99
CA ALA A 162 -2.69 -18.48 8.95
C ALA A 162 -2.22 -19.64 9.86
N PRO A 163 -3.10 -20.61 10.16
CA PRO A 163 -2.73 -21.85 10.84
C PRO A 163 -1.72 -22.71 10.04
N SER A 164 -1.00 -23.59 10.74
CA SER A 164 0.04 -24.47 10.16
C SER A 164 -0.49 -25.52 9.18
N ASN A 165 -1.78 -25.83 9.23
CA ASN A 165 -2.45 -26.89 8.46
C ASN A 165 -3.39 -26.36 7.38
N GLN A 166 -3.44 -25.04 7.18
CA GLN A 166 -4.33 -24.41 6.22
C GLN A 166 -3.51 -23.49 5.32
N ALA A 167 -3.73 -23.59 4.01
CA ALA A 167 -3.29 -22.52 3.13
C ALA A 167 -3.94 -21.23 3.63
N ALA A 168 -3.17 -20.15 3.77
CA ALA A 168 -3.81 -18.84 3.83
C ALA A 168 -4.57 -18.76 2.52
N LYS A 169 -5.90 -18.74 2.58
CA LYS A 169 -6.65 -18.58 1.36
C LYS A 169 -6.22 -17.23 0.79
N ASP A 170 -5.73 -17.22 -0.44
CA ASP A 170 -5.50 -16.00 -1.21
C ASP A 170 -6.88 -15.45 -1.67
N GLU A 171 -7.78 -15.32 -0.69
CA GLU A 171 -9.13 -14.77 -0.80
C GLU A 171 -9.09 -13.25 -0.55
N SER A 172 -7.91 -12.64 -0.63
CA SER A 172 -7.88 -11.22 -0.97
C SER A 172 -8.56 -11.15 -2.35
N PRO A 173 -9.64 -10.37 -2.53
CA PRO A 173 -10.35 -10.29 -3.81
C PRO A 173 -9.36 -10.18 -4.97
N GLU A 174 -9.65 -10.76 -6.14
CA GLU A 174 -8.80 -10.53 -7.32
C GLU A 174 -8.52 -9.02 -7.44
N ASN A 175 -7.22 -8.63 -7.43
CA ASN A 175 -6.73 -7.24 -7.40
C ASN A 175 -6.74 -6.52 -6.04
N ALA A 176 -6.80 -7.25 -4.93
CA ALA A 176 -6.58 -6.68 -3.61
C ALA A 176 -5.16 -6.10 -3.49
N TYR A 177 -5.08 -4.87 -3.02
CA TYR A 177 -3.83 -4.11 -2.97
C TYR A 177 -2.84 -4.65 -1.94
N TYR A 178 -3.35 -5.21 -0.85
CA TYR A 178 -2.59 -5.82 0.23
C TYR A 178 -3.08 -7.25 0.43
N THR A 179 -2.23 -8.09 1.01
CA THR A 179 -2.70 -9.36 1.57
C THR A 179 -3.67 -9.08 2.72
N ALA A 180 -4.65 -9.96 2.91
CA ALA A 180 -5.71 -9.71 3.90
C ALA A 180 -5.19 -9.54 5.34
N PHE A 181 -4.19 -10.33 5.75
CA PHE A 181 -3.56 -10.19 7.06
C PHE A 181 -2.85 -8.84 7.22
N THR A 182 -1.97 -8.49 6.28
CA THR A 182 -1.25 -7.23 6.36
C THR A 182 -2.21 -6.05 6.26
N HIS A 183 -3.26 -6.15 5.45
CA HIS A 183 -4.30 -5.14 5.37
C HIS A 183 -4.84 -4.75 6.76
N GLU A 184 -5.31 -5.73 7.54
CA GLU A 184 -5.85 -5.46 8.89
C GLU A 184 -4.78 -4.93 9.84
N LEU A 185 -3.53 -5.43 9.74
CA LEU A 185 -2.42 -4.93 10.55
C LEU A 185 -2.15 -3.45 10.29
N LEU A 186 -2.14 -3.04 9.02
CA LEU A 186 -1.97 -1.64 8.62
C LEU A 186 -3.12 -0.76 9.13
N VAL A 187 -4.36 -1.26 9.08
CA VAL A 187 -5.54 -0.58 9.62
C VAL A 187 -5.38 -0.35 11.13
N ILE A 188 -4.96 -1.36 11.89
CA ILE A 188 -4.73 -1.25 13.34
C ILE A 188 -3.69 -0.18 13.64
N LEU A 189 -2.55 -0.20 12.96
CA LEU A 189 -1.47 0.77 13.20
C LEU A 189 -1.90 2.20 12.86
N LYS A 190 -2.68 2.37 11.79
CA LYS A 190 -3.11 3.69 11.31
C LYS A 190 -4.27 4.28 12.11
N GLN A 191 -5.27 3.46 12.45
CA GLN A 191 -6.52 3.91 13.05
C GLN A 191 -6.59 3.65 14.55
N GLY A 192 -5.83 2.69 15.05
CA GLY A 192 -5.90 2.24 16.43
C GLY A 192 -7.05 1.30 16.73
N ILE A 193 -7.07 0.79 17.96
CA ILE A 193 -8.11 -0.10 18.45
C ILE A 193 -8.98 0.68 19.43
N LYS A 194 -10.26 0.85 19.08
CA LYS A 194 -11.24 1.46 19.98
C LYS A 194 -11.35 0.66 21.28
N ASN A 195 -11.40 1.37 22.41
CA ASN A 195 -11.45 0.78 23.76
C ASN A 195 -10.18 0.04 24.21
N ALA A 196 -9.12 -0.01 23.39
CA ALA A 196 -7.80 -0.40 23.87
C ALA A 196 -7.14 0.75 24.65
N GLY A 197 -6.08 0.44 25.40
CA GLY A 197 -5.33 1.43 26.16
C GLY A 197 -4.62 2.48 25.30
N GLU A 198 -3.91 3.41 25.96
CA GLU A 198 -3.11 4.45 25.29
C GLU A 198 -1.99 3.87 24.42
N ILE A 199 -1.51 2.67 24.76
CA ILE A 199 -0.44 1.96 24.05
C ILE A 199 -1.01 0.67 23.48
N LEU A 200 -0.74 0.40 22.20
CA LEU A 200 -1.07 -0.87 21.56
C LEU A 200 0.02 -1.89 21.86
N THR A 201 -0.34 -2.98 22.54
CA THR A 201 0.55 -4.13 22.76
C THR A 201 0.46 -5.15 21.63
N LEU A 202 1.44 -6.05 21.53
CA LEU A 202 1.36 -7.19 20.62
C LEU A 202 0.13 -8.07 20.87
N GLN A 203 -0.27 -8.21 22.14
CA GLN A 203 -1.49 -8.93 22.52
C GLN A 203 -2.76 -8.22 22.03
N ASP A 204 -2.83 -6.89 22.11
CA ASP A 204 -3.98 -6.12 21.61
C ASP A 204 -4.11 -6.28 20.09
N ILE A 205 -2.99 -6.19 19.38
CA ILE A 205 -2.93 -6.33 17.92
C ILE A 205 -3.42 -7.73 17.51
N ILE A 206 -2.89 -8.81 18.08
CA ILE A 206 -3.30 -10.16 17.67
C ILE A 206 -4.76 -10.46 18.00
N ASN A 207 -5.25 -10.01 19.16
CA ASN A 207 -6.66 -10.20 19.53
C ASN A 207 -7.59 -9.50 18.55
N HIS A 208 -7.22 -8.29 18.12
CA HIS A 208 -8.01 -7.54 17.14
C HIS A 208 -7.93 -8.16 15.75
N LEU A 209 -6.74 -8.59 15.30
CA LEU A 209 -6.57 -9.27 14.03
C LEU A 209 -7.40 -10.56 13.96
N ASN A 210 -7.36 -11.39 15.01
CA ASN A 210 -8.16 -12.60 15.09
C ASN A 210 -9.64 -12.29 14.92
N LYS A 211 -10.16 -11.31 15.69
CA LYS A 211 -11.55 -10.90 15.57
C LYS A 211 -11.90 -10.45 14.14
N GLN A 212 -11.12 -9.53 13.57
CA GLN A 212 -11.41 -8.92 12.28
C GLN A 212 -11.36 -9.92 11.12
N LEU A 213 -10.40 -10.86 11.16
CA LEU A 213 -10.25 -11.87 10.12
C LEU A 213 -11.30 -12.97 10.26
N THR A 214 -11.61 -13.41 11.48
CA THR A 214 -12.72 -14.35 11.72
C THR A 214 -14.08 -13.76 11.32
N ASP A 215 -14.35 -12.50 11.64
CA ASP A 215 -15.59 -11.81 11.23
C ASP A 215 -15.74 -11.69 9.70
N LYS A 216 -14.64 -11.87 8.96
CA LYS A 216 -14.58 -11.84 7.48
C LYS A 216 -14.47 -13.23 6.85
N ASP A 217 -14.62 -14.31 7.61
CA ASP A 217 -14.43 -15.69 7.17
C ASP A 217 -13.03 -15.99 6.60
N LEU A 218 -12.03 -15.21 7.01
CA LEU A 218 -10.63 -15.34 6.61
C LEU A 218 -9.83 -16.20 7.61
N PRO A 219 -8.66 -16.75 7.20
CA PRO A 219 -7.81 -17.54 8.09
C PRO A 219 -7.50 -16.82 9.40
N GLU A 220 -7.69 -17.51 10.52
CA GLU A 220 -7.39 -16.96 11.83
C GLU A 220 -5.86 -16.89 12.03
N PRO A 221 -5.30 -15.70 12.32
CA PRO A 221 -3.90 -15.57 12.66
C PRO A 221 -3.52 -16.39 13.88
N GLN A 222 -2.22 -16.69 13.98
CA GLN A 222 -1.68 -17.41 15.12
C GLN A 222 -0.58 -16.59 15.77
N SER A 223 -0.47 -16.71 17.09
CA SER A 223 0.68 -16.18 17.83
C SER A 223 1.29 -17.19 18.78
N SER A 224 2.57 -17.00 19.06
CA SER A 224 3.24 -17.65 20.19
C SER A 224 4.24 -16.69 20.82
N ALA A 225 4.49 -16.86 22.11
CA ALA A 225 5.40 -16.02 22.87
C ALA A 225 6.31 -16.90 23.73
N HIS A 226 7.61 -16.60 23.71
CA HIS A 226 8.59 -17.09 24.68
C HIS A 226 9.03 -15.91 25.55
N GLY A 227 8.89 -16.05 26.87
CA GLY A 227 9.10 -14.96 27.83
C GLY A 227 7.79 -14.18 28.08
N SER A 228 7.85 -12.85 28.08
CA SER A 228 6.64 -12.00 28.15
C SER A 228 6.63 -10.82 27.15
N PRO A 229 6.91 -11.05 25.85
CA PRO A 229 6.84 -10.01 24.82
C PRO A 229 5.40 -9.59 24.47
N ASP A 230 4.39 -10.38 24.82
CA ASP A 230 2.97 -10.10 24.58
C ASP A 230 2.53 -8.72 25.12
N LYS A 231 3.12 -8.30 26.25
CA LYS A 231 2.85 -7.01 26.92
C LYS A 231 3.71 -5.85 26.41
N LEU A 232 4.59 -6.10 25.45
CA LEU A 232 5.44 -5.08 24.85
C LEU A 232 4.57 -4.15 24.01
N GLY A 233 4.62 -2.85 24.33
CA GLY A 233 3.94 -1.82 23.57
C GLY A 233 4.69 -1.52 22.28
N ILE A 234 3.97 -1.47 21.16
CA ILE A 234 4.53 -1.16 19.84
C ILE A 234 4.44 0.33 19.54
N CYS A 235 3.27 0.92 19.72
CA CYS A 235 3.05 2.34 19.45
C CYS A 235 1.92 2.90 20.31
N LYS A 236 1.77 4.23 20.30
CA LYS A 236 0.58 4.87 20.85
C LYS A 236 -0.64 4.46 20.02
N ASN A 237 -1.77 4.25 20.68
CA ASN A 237 -3.04 3.93 20.06
C ASN A 237 -3.71 5.18 19.50
N PRO A 238 -3.83 5.35 18.17
CA PRO A 238 -4.49 6.53 17.58
C PRO A 238 -5.97 6.66 17.96
N ALA A 239 -6.64 5.56 18.32
CA ALA A 239 -8.04 5.54 18.73
C ALA A 239 -8.24 5.87 20.22
N TYR A 240 -7.16 6.09 20.99
CA TYR A 240 -7.28 6.35 22.42
C TYR A 240 -7.91 7.72 22.68
N GLN A 241 -9.09 7.72 23.29
CA GLN A 241 -9.74 8.92 23.81
C GLN A 241 -9.53 8.96 25.31
N ASN A 242 -8.85 9.99 25.79
CA ASN A 242 -8.71 10.22 27.21
C ASN A 242 -10.07 10.70 27.75
N ILE A 243 -10.86 9.76 28.29
CA ILE A 243 -12.07 10.12 29.03
C ILE A 243 -11.59 10.76 30.33
N SER A 244 -11.36 12.07 30.27
CA SER A 244 -11.24 12.88 31.47
C SER A 244 -12.58 12.82 32.17
N LEU A 245 -12.67 11.98 33.20
CA LEU A 245 -13.75 12.04 34.18
C LEU A 245 -13.63 13.41 34.85
N THR A 246 -14.30 14.42 34.30
CA THR A 246 -14.63 15.61 35.06
C THR A 246 -15.43 15.14 36.27
N PRO A 247 -15.03 15.44 37.51
CA PRO A 247 -15.84 15.11 38.68
C PRO A 247 -17.13 15.93 38.59
N GLY A 248 -18.17 15.31 38.04
CA GLY A 248 -19.51 15.88 37.93
C GLY A 248 -20.12 15.99 39.31
N THR A 249 -20.20 17.24 39.78
CA THR A 249 -21.00 17.69 40.91
C THR A 249 -22.40 17.07 40.90
N SER A 250 -22.80 16.61 42.07
CA SER A 250 -24.15 16.18 42.43
C SER A 250 -25.23 17.15 41.94
N GLY A 251 -26.22 16.63 41.23
CA GLY A 251 -27.41 17.36 40.81
C GLY A 251 -28.60 16.40 40.71
N VAL A 252 -29.47 16.46 41.71
CA VAL A 252 -30.65 15.63 41.91
C VAL A 252 -31.76 15.95 40.89
N GLY A 253 -32.31 14.90 40.28
CA GLY A 253 -33.75 14.73 40.03
C GLY A 253 -34.35 15.29 38.72
N LYS A 254 -34.81 14.38 37.85
CA LYS A 254 -36.25 14.07 37.69
C LYS A 254 -36.49 12.88 36.75
N THR A 255 -37.39 12.04 37.21
CA THR A 255 -38.03 10.85 36.61
C THR A 255 -38.86 11.18 35.36
N GLY A 256 -38.92 10.24 34.39
CA GLY A 256 -39.95 10.28 33.35
C GLY A 256 -39.81 9.27 32.19
N LEU A 257 -40.42 8.09 32.39
CA LEU A 257 -41.01 7.16 31.40
C LEU A 257 -40.13 6.32 30.44
N MET A 258 -40.36 5.01 30.58
CA MET A 258 -40.16 3.94 29.60
C MET A 258 -41.05 4.14 28.37
N SER A 259 -40.52 3.86 27.17
CA SER A 259 -41.26 3.08 26.17
C SER A 259 -40.29 2.17 25.42
N GLN A 260 -40.58 0.86 25.47
CA GLN A 260 -39.98 -0.17 24.63
C GLN A 260 -40.55 -0.11 23.20
N ASN A 261 -39.77 -0.71 22.29
CA ASN A 261 -40.11 -1.23 20.95
C ASN A 261 -39.98 -0.27 19.75
N ASP A 262 -38.91 -0.50 18.99
CA ASP A 262 -38.93 -0.82 17.54
C ASP A 262 -37.50 -1.28 17.17
N LYS A 263 -37.19 -2.58 17.27
CA LYS A 263 -37.16 -3.59 16.19
C LYS A 263 -36.52 -3.13 14.87
N ASP A 264 -35.42 -3.82 14.56
CA ASP A 264 -34.91 -4.18 13.24
C ASP A 264 -34.73 -3.07 12.20
N LYS A 265 -33.53 -2.49 12.20
CA LYS A 265 -32.78 -2.29 10.96
C LYS A 265 -31.32 -2.66 11.21
N SER A 266 -30.99 -3.91 10.91
CA SER A 266 -29.65 -4.33 10.55
C SER A 266 -29.19 -3.46 9.37
N SER A 267 -28.43 -2.42 9.67
CA SER A 267 -27.63 -1.75 8.66
C SER A 267 -26.57 -2.74 8.20
N GLU A 268 -26.83 -3.43 7.09
CA GLU A 268 -25.78 -4.02 6.27
C GLU A 268 -24.80 -2.89 5.94
N THR A 269 -23.74 -2.78 6.72
CA THR A 269 -22.54 -2.04 6.35
C THR A 269 -21.95 -2.77 5.14
N GLN A 270 -22.34 -2.34 3.94
CA GLN A 270 -21.56 -2.58 2.74
C GLN A 270 -20.13 -2.11 3.04
N LEU A 271 -19.21 -3.06 3.17
CA LEU A 271 -17.79 -2.81 3.32
C LEU A 271 -17.31 -2.10 2.04
N GLU A 272 -17.16 -0.79 2.13
CA GLU A 272 -16.53 0.06 1.12
C GLU A 272 -15.11 -0.48 0.80
N PRO A 273 -14.73 -0.64 -0.48
CA PRO A 273 -13.43 -1.17 -0.86
C PRO A 273 -12.29 -0.25 -0.38
N LEU A 274 -11.22 -0.88 0.08
CA LEU A 274 -10.13 -0.33 0.89
C LEU A 274 -9.17 0.62 0.14
N LEU A 275 -9.73 1.70 -0.42
CA LEU A 275 -9.04 2.83 -1.08
C LEU A 275 -8.22 3.72 -0.11
N PHE A 276 -8.11 3.35 1.17
CA PHE A 276 -7.56 4.16 2.27
C PHE A 276 -6.05 4.02 2.52
N LEU A 277 -5.34 3.24 1.69
CA LEU A 277 -3.97 2.81 1.98
C LEU A 277 -2.90 3.39 1.04
N LEU A 278 -3.30 4.21 0.07
CA LEU A 278 -2.39 5.15 -0.55
C LEU A 278 -1.96 6.23 0.49
N PRO A 279 -0.85 6.97 0.26
CA PRO A 279 -0.62 8.23 0.97
C PRO A 279 -1.93 9.01 1.03
N ASN A 280 -2.28 9.62 2.17
CA ASN A 280 -3.59 10.28 2.31
C ASN A 280 -3.74 11.42 1.27
N ARG A 281 -4.31 11.07 0.12
CA ARG A 281 -4.57 11.95 -1.01
C ARG A 281 -6.02 12.42 -1.02
N GLU A 282 -6.75 12.31 0.09
CA GLU A 282 -8.15 12.77 0.20
C GLU A 282 -8.28 14.27 -0.11
N ARG A 283 -7.28 15.08 0.28
CA ARG A 283 -7.23 16.50 -0.09
C ARG A 283 -7.15 16.68 -1.61
N GLN A 284 -6.34 15.87 -2.30
CA GLN A 284 -6.18 15.91 -3.75
C GLN A 284 -7.44 15.39 -4.46
N LYS A 285 -8.04 14.30 -3.97
CA LYS A 285 -9.34 13.78 -4.47
C LYS A 285 -10.46 14.81 -4.30
N HIS A 286 -10.53 15.48 -3.15
CA HIS A 286 -11.50 16.54 -2.89
C HIS A 286 -11.28 17.76 -3.80
N GLN A 287 -10.02 18.15 -4.01
CA GLN A 287 -9.68 19.22 -4.95
C GLN A 287 -10.05 18.83 -6.38
N LEU A 288 -9.71 17.62 -6.84
CA LEU A 288 -10.10 17.11 -8.15
C LEU A 288 -11.61 17.11 -8.34
N ARG A 289 -12.36 16.62 -7.34
CA ARG A 289 -13.82 16.62 -7.33
C ARG A 289 -14.37 18.03 -7.53
N THR A 290 -13.89 18.97 -6.72
CA THR A 290 -14.34 20.37 -6.76
C THR A 290 -14.00 21.03 -8.10
N THR A 291 -12.80 20.79 -8.62
CA THR A 291 -12.36 21.30 -9.92
C THR A 291 -13.22 20.75 -11.06
N ILE A 292 -13.46 19.44 -11.12
CA ILE A 292 -14.30 18.82 -12.15
C ILE A 292 -15.73 19.36 -12.10
N GLN A 293 -16.29 19.54 -10.90
CA GLN A 293 -17.61 20.13 -10.73
C GLN A 293 -17.66 21.57 -11.27
N ASN A 294 -16.66 22.39 -10.95
CA ASN A 294 -16.59 23.79 -11.39
C ASN A 294 -16.25 23.94 -12.88
N TYR A 295 -15.58 22.95 -13.48
CA TYR A 295 -15.21 22.94 -14.89
C TYR A 295 -16.38 22.55 -15.82
N GLN A 296 -17.55 22.26 -15.26
CA GLN A 296 -18.76 21.91 -16.00
C GLN A 296 -19.10 22.99 -17.04
N GLY A 297 -19.12 22.60 -18.32
CA GLY A 297 -19.39 23.49 -19.46
C GLY A 297 -18.15 23.97 -20.22
N GLN A 298 -16.95 23.69 -19.71
CA GLN A 298 -15.66 24.04 -20.35
C GLN A 298 -14.93 22.83 -20.94
N TRP A 299 -15.61 21.67 -21.10
CA TRP A 299 -15.07 20.44 -21.72
C TRP A 299 -14.55 20.59 -23.15
N GLN A 300 -14.64 21.79 -23.71
CA GLN A 300 -14.04 22.17 -24.98
C GLN A 300 -12.51 22.18 -24.91
N HIS A 301 -11.92 22.15 -23.71
CA HIS A 301 -10.48 21.96 -23.47
C HIS A 301 -10.22 20.83 -22.47
N PRO A 302 -9.04 20.17 -22.55
CA PRO A 302 -8.62 19.17 -21.58
C PRO A 302 -8.36 19.79 -20.21
N LEU A 303 -8.82 19.11 -19.16
CA LEU A 303 -8.42 19.41 -17.79
C LEU A 303 -7.16 18.61 -17.44
N LEU A 304 -6.05 19.31 -17.22
CA LEU A 304 -4.77 18.70 -16.87
C LEU A 304 -4.73 18.36 -15.38
N CYS A 305 -4.29 17.15 -15.05
CA CYS A 305 -4.06 16.72 -13.68
C CYS A 305 -2.62 16.20 -13.56
N PHE A 306 -1.92 16.69 -12.53
CA PHE A 306 -0.53 16.31 -12.27
C PHE A 306 -0.48 15.38 -11.07
N ILE A 307 0.18 14.24 -11.25
CA ILE A 307 0.32 13.20 -10.24
C ILE A 307 1.81 12.96 -10.04
N TYR A 308 2.32 13.41 -8.89
CA TYR A 308 3.69 13.18 -8.48
C TYR A 308 3.76 11.99 -7.51
N GLY A 309 4.83 11.23 -7.57
CA GLY A 309 5.12 10.11 -6.67
C GLY A 309 6.16 9.19 -7.29
N ASP A 310 6.58 8.14 -6.59
CA ASP A 310 7.36 7.08 -7.25
C ASP A 310 6.49 6.26 -8.22
N ASN A 311 7.12 5.41 -9.04
CA ASN A 311 6.44 4.58 -10.04
C ASN A 311 5.30 3.73 -9.48
N SER A 312 5.42 3.31 -8.22
CA SER A 312 4.40 2.55 -7.51
C SER A 312 3.25 3.45 -7.06
N GLU A 313 3.57 4.63 -6.51
CA GLU A 313 2.61 5.55 -5.91
C GLU A 313 1.64 6.17 -6.93
N TYR A 314 2.12 6.67 -8.07
CA TYR A 314 1.21 7.30 -9.04
C TYR A 314 0.43 6.29 -9.89
N GLY A 315 1.04 5.15 -10.23
CA GLY A 315 0.36 4.12 -11.04
C GLY A 315 -0.87 3.57 -10.33
N GLU A 316 -0.71 3.29 -9.04
CA GLU A 316 -1.79 2.85 -8.18
C GLU A 316 -2.80 3.96 -7.86
N PHE A 317 -2.34 5.20 -7.67
CA PHE A 317 -3.27 6.32 -7.48
C PHE A 317 -4.16 6.56 -8.71
N VAL A 318 -3.60 6.49 -9.92
CA VAL A 318 -4.40 6.58 -11.17
C VAL A 318 -5.42 5.46 -11.20
N ARG A 319 -5.02 4.22 -10.96
CA ARG A 319 -5.95 3.08 -10.94
C ARG A 319 -7.08 3.28 -9.92
N CYS A 320 -6.74 3.67 -8.69
CA CYS A 320 -7.72 3.98 -7.65
C CYS A 320 -8.66 5.12 -8.03
N LEU A 321 -8.17 6.16 -8.71
CA LEU A 321 -9.02 7.23 -9.21
C LEU A 321 -10.02 6.69 -10.24
N LEU A 322 -9.54 5.93 -11.22
CA LEU A 322 -10.33 5.47 -12.35
C LEU A 322 -11.38 4.42 -11.97
N GLU A 323 -11.03 3.48 -11.09
CA GLU A 323 -11.88 2.35 -10.73
C GLU A 323 -12.72 2.63 -9.48
N GLY A 324 -12.17 3.39 -8.53
CA GLY A 324 -12.71 3.47 -7.18
C GLY A 324 -13.19 4.84 -6.73
N PHE A 325 -12.87 5.92 -7.46
CA PHE A 325 -13.27 7.27 -7.08
C PHE A 325 -14.15 7.95 -8.12
N LEU A 326 -13.68 8.10 -9.36
CA LEU A 326 -14.43 8.80 -10.41
C LEU A 326 -15.81 8.16 -10.67
N PRO A 327 -15.95 6.82 -10.77
CA PRO A 327 -17.23 6.20 -11.10
C PRO A 327 -18.20 6.11 -9.91
N THR A 328 -17.67 6.10 -8.68
CA THR A 328 -18.42 5.76 -7.46
C THR A 328 -18.71 6.98 -6.58
N ASP A 329 -17.96 8.08 -6.76
CA ASP A 329 -18.16 9.30 -5.99
C ASP A 329 -19.57 9.86 -6.18
N ASN A 330 -20.19 10.27 -5.09
CA ASN A 330 -21.58 10.76 -5.07
C ASN A 330 -21.84 11.96 -6.00
N VAL A 331 -20.80 12.69 -6.41
CA VAL A 331 -20.95 13.78 -7.39
C VAL A 331 -20.31 13.47 -8.73
N LEU A 332 -19.16 12.77 -8.78
CA LEU A 332 -18.49 12.49 -10.05
C LEU A 332 -19.12 11.31 -10.82
N SER A 333 -19.75 10.37 -10.14
CA SER A 333 -20.45 9.22 -10.75
C SER A 333 -21.45 9.63 -11.83
N LYS A 334 -22.08 10.81 -11.73
CA LYS A 334 -22.98 11.33 -12.76
C LYS A 334 -22.29 11.58 -14.12
N TYR A 335 -20.97 11.74 -14.11
CA TYR A 335 -20.16 11.93 -15.31
C TYR A 335 -19.47 10.62 -15.74
N PHE A 336 -18.94 9.84 -14.80
CA PHE A 336 -18.07 8.69 -15.08
C PHE A 336 -18.72 7.31 -14.83
N GLY A 337 -19.91 7.27 -14.23
CA GLY A 337 -20.59 6.02 -13.86
C GLY A 337 -21.08 5.18 -15.05
N ALA A 338 -21.14 5.75 -16.25
CA ALA A 338 -21.48 5.06 -17.50
C ALA A 338 -20.25 4.47 -18.23
N GLY A 339 -19.08 4.48 -17.59
CA GLY A 339 -17.82 4.01 -18.15
C GLY A 339 -16.91 5.16 -18.60
N ILE A 340 -15.66 4.82 -18.94
CA ILE A 340 -14.59 5.75 -19.30
C ILE A 340 -13.82 5.25 -20.51
N PHE A 341 -13.48 6.15 -21.42
CA PHE A 341 -12.47 5.89 -22.44
C PHE A 341 -11.09 6.22 -21.85
N ASN A 342 -10.43 5.21 -21.29
CA ASN A 342 -9.10 5.35 -20.69
C ASN A 342 -8.01 4.81 -21.62
N ARG A 343 -6.92 5.57 -21.77
CA ARG A 343 -5.73 5.17 -22.53
C ARG A 343 -4.47 5.65 -21.84
N GLU A 344 -3.45 4.80 -21.84
CA GLU A 344 -2.17 5.08 -21.19
C GLU A 344 -1.01 5.00 -22.19
N ILE A 345 -0.13 5.99 -22.15
CA ILE A 345 1.16 5.97 -22.84
C ILE A 345 2.29 6.03 -21.80
N ARG A 346 3.30 5.21 -22.03
CA ARG A 346 4.57 5.23 -21.29
C ARG A 346 5.63 5.89 -22.17
N VAL A 347 6.27 6.91 -21.63
CA VAL A 347 7.32 7.65 -22.30
C VAL A 347 8.60 7.45 -21.50
N ASP A 348 9.43 6.52 -22.00
CA ASP A 348 10.63 6.05 -21.30
C ASP A 348 11.89 6.82 -21.73
N GLU A 349 11.95 7.28 -22.99
CA GLU A 349 13.15 7.94 -23.55
C GLU A 349 12.77 9.09 -24.50
N PHE A 350 13.10 10.33 -24.14
CA PHE A 350 13.01 11.50 -25.03
C PHE A 350 14.00 12.58 -24.60
N GLN A 351 14.55 13.30 -25.58
CA GLN A 351 15.66 14.25 -25.35
C GLN A 351 15.24 15.73 -25.46
N THR A 352 14.06 16.04 -26.02
CA THR A 352 13.56 17.42 -26.19
C THR A 352 12.04 17.52 -25.98
N VAL A 353 11.52 18.74 -25.75
CA VAL A 353 10.06 19.00 -25.68
C VAL A 353 9.37 18.57 -26.97
N GLU A 354 9.98 18.86 -28.12
CA GLU A 354 9.43 18.55 -29.43
C GLU A 354 9.27 17.05 -29.62
N LYS A 355 10.23 16.25 -29.14
CA LYS A 355 10.14 14.79 -29.21
C LYS A 355 9.00 14.27 -28.33
N LEU A 356 8.85 14.78 -27.12
CA LEU A 356 7.71 14.48 -26.25
C LEU A 356 6.37 14.81 -26.94
N HIS A 357 6.27 15.97 -27.59
CA HIS A 357 5.06 16.36 -28.33
C HIS A 357 4.76 15.42 -29.49
N GLN A 358 5.79 14.99 -30.22
CA GLN A 358 5.65 14.02 -31.32
C GLN A 358 5.16 12.67 -30.81
N ASP A 359 5.71 12.18 -29.69
CA ASP A 359 5.34 10.88 -29.13
C ASP A 359 3.89 10.88 -28.62
N ILE A 360 3.46 11.96 -27.96
CA ILE A 360 2.06 12.16 -27.56
C ILE A 360 1.16 12.19 -28.80
N LEU A 361 1.52 12.94 -29.84
CA LEU A 361 0.71 13.03 -31.07
C LEU A 361 0.58 11.69 -31.78
N TRP A 362 1.68 10.95 -31.89
CA TRP A 362 1.71 9.66 -32.57
C TRP A 362 0.86 8.62 -31.84
N PHE A 363 0.92 8.61 -30.50
CA PHE A 363 0.03 7.77 -29.70
C PHE A 363 -1.44 8.15 -29.87
N LEU A 364 -1.78 9.43 -29.83
CA LEU A 364 -3.17 9.86 -30.02
C LEU A 364 -3.68 9.56 -31.44
N GLU A 365 -2.80 9.63 -32.44
CA GLU A 365 -3.08 9.21 -33.81
C GLU A 365 -3.45 7.73 -33.87
N SER A 366 -2.63 6.85 -33.26
CA SER A 366 -2.89 5.40 -33.24
C SER A 366 -4.17 5.05 -32.50
N GLU A 367 -4.44 5.70 -31.37
CA GLU A 367 -5.65 5.44 -30.57
C GLU A 367 -6.93 5.92 -31.24
N THR A 368 -6.86 7.01 -32.01
CA THR A 368 -8.03 7.55 -32.70
C THR A 368 -8.20 7.04 -34.12
N ASN A 369 -7.17 6.39 -34.69
CA ASN A 369 -7.07 6.00 -36.09
C ASN A 369 -7.39 7.18 -37.03
N THR A 370 -6.76 8.33 -36.78
CA THR A 370 -6.90 9.55 -37.59
C THR A 370 -5.55 10.00 -38.13
N ALA A 371 -5.48 11.15 -38.80
CA ALA A 371 -4.20 11.72 -39.22
C ALA A 371 -3.48 12.37 -38.03
N ALA A 372 -2.14 12.38 -38.03
CA ALA A 372 -1.24 13.07 -37.09
C ALA A 372 -1.38 14.61 -37.05
N LYS A 373 -2.60 15.13 -36.88
CA LYS A 373 -2.93 16.55 -36.76
C LYS A 373 -3.85 16.73 -35.57
N LYS A 374 -3.51 17.67 -34.67
CA LYS A 374 -4.29 17.95 -33.45
C LYS A 374 -5.78 18.15 -33.76
N GLU A 375 -6.12 18.83 -34.85
CA GLU A 375 -7.51 19.11 -35.22
C GLU A 375 -8.28 17.85 -35.61
N ALA A 376 -7.65 16.92 -36.34
CA ALA A 376 -8.28 15.67 -36.75
C ALA A 376 -8.58 14.79 -35.53
N ILE A 377 -7.59 14.67 -34.64
CA ILE A 377 -7.69 13.93 -33.38
C ILE A 377 -8.75 14.56 -32.46
N ALA A 378 -8.68 15.88 -32.24
CA ALA A 378 -9.63 16.60 -31.40
C ALA A 378 -11.08 16.47 -31.91
N ASN A 379 -11.31 16.53 -33.22
CA ASN A 379 -12.64 16.34 -33.81
C ASN A 379 -13.18 14.92 -33.65
N LYS A 380 -12.30 13.91 -33.64
CA LYS A 380 -12.67 12.52 -33.41
C LYS A 380 -13.02 12.31 -31.94
N LEU A 381 -12.16 12.76 -31.03
CA LEU A 381 -12.37 12.70 -29.58
C LEU A 381 -13.64 13.45 -29.15
N ALA A 382 -13.93 14.60 -29.78
CA ALA A 382 -15.14 15.39 -29.50
C ALA A 382 -16.47 14.63 -29.69
N ARG A 383 -16.45 13.47 -30.36
CA ARG A 383 -17.63 12.63 -30.65
C ARG A 383 -17.78 11.44 -29.70
N GLU A 384 -16.80 11.21 -28.82
CA GLU A 384 -16.86 10.12 -27.85
C GLU A 384 -18.04 10.31 -26.89
N GLN A 385 -18.78 9.21 -26.66
CA GLN A 385 -19.97 9.20 -25.80
C GLN A 385 -19.63 8.93 -24.32
N GLN A 386 -18.35 8.76 -24.03
CA GLN A 386 -17.82 8.51 -22.69
C GLN A 386 -16.81 9.60 -22.31
N PRO A 387 -16.64 9.89 -21.02
CA PRO A 387 -15.53 10.69 -20.54
C PRO A 387 -14.20 10.11 -21.03
N ILE A 388 -13.32 11.00 -21.47
CA ILE A 388 -12.01 10.67 -22.03
C ILE A 388 -10.97 10.89 -20.95
N ILE A 389 -10.11 9.91 -20.73
CA ILE A 389 -8.97 10.02 -19.83
C ILE A 389 -7.72 9.52 -20.55
N PHE A 390 -6.74 10.42 -20.72
CA PHE A 390 -5.41 10.04 -21.18
C PHE A 390 -4.43 10.11 -20.03
N SER A 391 -3.74 9.01 -19.76
CA SER A 391 -2.68 8.92 -18.76
C SER A 391 -1.32 8.86 -19.44
N ILE A 392 -0.44 9.79 -19.11
CA ILE A 392 0.91 9.90 -19.65
C ILE A 392 1.87 9.66 -18.50
N ARG A 393 2.68 8.60 -18.59
CA ARG A 393 3.70 8.27 -17.59
C ARG A 393 5.07 8.63 -18.13
N ILE A 394 5.84 9.39 -17.35
CA ILE A 394 7.21 9.77 -17.66
C ILE A 394 8.13 9.24 -16.57
N PHE A 395 9.16 8.47 -16.98
CA PHE A 395 10.23 8.02 -16.10
C PHE A 395 11.35 9.06 -16.09
N THR A 396 11.57 9.70 -14.95
CA THR A 396 12.40 10.93 -14.84
C THR A 396 13.80 10.69 -14.29
N GLU A 397 14.27 9.44 -14.24
CA GLU A 397 15.55 9.12 -13.61
C GLU A 397 16.78 9.69 -14.35
N ASP A 398 16.63 10.11 -15.61
CA ASP A 398 17.71 10.64 -16.46
C ASP A 398 17.47 12.06 -17.02
N LEU A 399 16.89 12.97 -16.21
CA LEU A 399 16.74 14.39 -16.59
C LEU A 399 18.04 15.22 -16.62
N ALA A 400 19.21 14.60 -16.46
CA ALA A 400 20.50 15.29 -16.31
C ALA A 400 21.01 15.98 -17.58
N ASP A 401 20.58 15.55 -18.78
CA ASP A 401 21.15 15.97 -20.06
C ASP A 401 20.22 16.83 -20.94
N TRP A 402 19.21 17.46 -20.35
CA TRP A 402 18.23 18.22 -21.12
C TRP A 402 18.71 19.63 -21.50
N GLN A 403 18.57 19.98 -22.79
CA GLN A 403 19.17 21.17 -23.40
C GLN A 403 18.27 22.42 -23.50
N ASP A 404 17.12 22.48 -22.84
CA ASP A 404 16.22 23.64 -22.91
C ASP A 404 16.05 24.40 -21.59
N LYS A 405 15.80 25.72 -21.67
CA LYS A 405 15.47 26.57 -20.52
C LYS A 405 14.06 26.34 -19.94
N LYS A 406 13.27 25.40 -20.48
CA LYS A 406 11.88 25.08 -20.10
C LYS A 406 11.80 23.69 -19.44
N THR A 407 10.91 23.51 -18.46
CA THR A 407 10.72 22.21 -17.78
C THR A 407 9.78 21.27 -18.57
N ILE A 408 9.76 19.96 -18.25
CA ILE A 408 8.88 18.95 -18.90
C ILE A 408 7.43 19.37 -18.71
N ILE A 409 7.15 19.87 -17.52
CA ILE A 409 5.84 20.33 -17.11
C ILE A 409 5.43 21.53 -17.97
N ASP A 410 6.34 22.48 -18.23
CA ASP A 410 6.05 23.64 -19.10
C ASP A 410 5.74 23.18 -20.53
N GLY A 411 6.60 22.33 -21.11
CA GLY A 411 6.38 21.78 -22.45
C GLY A 411 5.08 20.99 -22.57
N PHE A 412 4.75 20.21 -21.54
CA PHE A 412 3.49 19.47 -21.46
C PHE A 412 2.28 20.39 -21.38
N ILE A 413 2.33 21.43 -20.53
CA ILE A 413 1.24 22.41 -20.40
C ILE A 413 1.05 23.13 -21.73
N GLU A 414 2.12 23.58 -22.38
CA GLU A 414 2.07 24.26 -23.67
C GLU A 414 1.41 23.41 -24.75
N PHE A 415 1.73 22.11 -24.81
CA PHE A 415 1.15 21.18 -25.78
C PHE A 415 -0.39 21.16 -25.72
N TRP A 416 -0.92 21.05 -24.50
CA TRP A 416 -2.35 20.95 -24.23
C TRP A 416 -3.07 22.29 -24.16
N ALA A 417 -2.37 23.37 -23.82
CA ALA A 417 -2.90 24.72 -23.92
C ALA A 417 -3.17 25.12 -25.38
N ASP A 418 -2.33 24.64 -26.31
CA ASP A 418 -2.50 24.74 -27.76
C ASP A 418 -3.42 23.64 -28.34
N TRP A 419 -4.16 22.90 -27.51
CA TRP A 419 -5.07 21.87 -28.00
C TRP A 419 -6.32 22.48 -28.66
N PRO A 420 -6.73 22.01 -29.86
CA PRO A 420 -7.89 22.53 -30.55
C PRO A 420 -9.17 22.41 -29.72
N LYS A 421 -10.00 23.43 -29.85
CA LYS A 421 -11.27 23.52 -29.14
C LYS A 421 -12.25 22.42 -29.59
N MET A 422 -12.66 21.57 -28.66
CA MET A 422 -13.58 20.45 -28.93
C MET A 422 -15.05 20.87 -28.79
N ILE A 423 -15.57 21.57 -29.81
CA ILE A 423 -16.89 22.24 -29.75
C ILE A 423 -18.05 21.25 -29.50
N ALA A 424 -17.93 20.02 -29.99
CA ALA A 424 -18.97 18.99 -29.84
C ALA A 424 -18.88 18.18 -28.54
N GLN A 425 -17.84 18.40 -27.71
CA GLN A 425 -17.58 17.59 -26.52
C GLN A 425 -18.66 17.79 -25.46
N ARG A 426 -19.24 16.67 -25.00
CA ARG A 426 -20.29 16.66 -23.96
C ARG A 426 -19.84 16.03 -22.65
N HIS A 427 -18.71 15.32 -22.67
CA HIS A 427 -18.21 14.57 -21.52
C HIS A 427 -16.86 15.12 -21.04
N PRO A 428 -16.46 14.84 -19.79
CA PRO A 428 -15.16 15.22 -19.30
C PRO A 428 -14.01 14.76 -20.20
N PHE A 429 -13.01 15.62 -20.36
CA PHE A 429 -11.73 15.26 -20.95
C PHE A 429 -10.61 15.56 -19.96
N LEU A 430 -10.05 14.51 -19.37
CA LEU A 430 -8.96 14.61 -18.39
C LEU A 430 -7.67 14.11 -19.01
N VAL A 431 -6.57 14.82 -18.73
CA VAL A 431 -5.23 14.36 -19.09
C VAL A 431 -4.37 14.31 -17.83
N PHE A 432 -3.91 13.11 -17.48
CA PHE A 432 -3.09 12.86 -16.31
C PHE A 432 -1.63 12.79 -16.72
N LEU A 433 -0.78 13.64 -16.14
CA LEU A 433 0.66 13.51 -16.21
C LEU A 433 1.17 12.91 -14.91
N SER A 434 1.74 11.71 -15.00
CA SER A 434 2.37 11.02 -13.89
C SER A 434 3.89 11.02 -14.06
N PHE A 435 4.61 11.48 -13.03
CA PHE A 435 6.06 11.62 -13.09
C PHE A 435 6.72 11.40 -11.73
N ASN A 436 7.91 10.82 -11.74
CA ASN A 436 8.75 10.64 -10.57
C ASN A 436 9.53 11.95 -10.27
N TYR A 437 9.76 12.27 -8.99
CA TYR A 437 10.49 13.48 -8.60
C TYR A 437 11.44 13.18 -7.44
N LYS A 438 12.75 13.45 -7.63
CA LYS A 438 13.80 13.13 -6.63
C LYS A 438 14.12 14.25 -5.62
N ASP A 439 13.56 15.47 -5.73
CA ASP A 439 13.91 16.60 -4.82
C ASP A 439 12.73 17.49 -4.34
N GLU A 440 12.76 18.05 -3.13
CA GLU A 440 11.63 18.82 -2.57
C GLU A 440 11.51 20.29 -3.06
N LYS A 441 12.04 20.66 -4.23
CA LYS A 441 12.12 22.07 -4.67
C LYS A 441 11.27 22.41 -5.89
N PHE A 442 9.95 22.38 -5.75
CA PHE A 442 9.10 23.28 -6.56
C PHE A 442 8.03 23.93 -5.69
N SER A 443 8.08 25.26 -5.63
CA SER A 443 6.94 26.07 -5.23
C SER A 443 6.03 26.16 -6.46
N PHE A 444 4.85 25.54 -6.41
CA PHE A 444 3.83 25.74 -7.42
C PHE A 444 3.42 27.23 -7.38
N VAL A 445 3.87 27.99 -8.37
CA VAL A 445 3.39 29.35 -8.60
C VAL A 445 1.95 29.24 -9.07
N LYS A 446 1.02 29.72 -8.25
CA LYS A 446 -0.36 29.99 -8.67
C LYS A 446 -0.34 30.89 -9.92
N LYS A 447 -0.95 30.44 -11.00
CA LYS A 447 -1.60 31.31 -11.98
C LYS A 447 -2.99 30.78 -12.27
#